data_AF-A0A8H5CZ79-F1
#
_entry.id   AF-A0A8H5CZ79-F1
#
_cell.length_a   1.000
_cell.length_b   1.000
_cell.length_c   1.000
_cell.angle_alpha   90.00
_cell.angle_beta   90.00
_cell.angle_gamma   90.00
#
_symmetry.space_group_name_H-M   'P 1'
#
loop_
_entity.id
_entity.type
_entity.pdbx_description
1 polymer ?
#
loop_
_entity_poly.entity_id
_entity_poly.type
_entity_poly.pdbx_seq_one_letter_code
_entity_poly.pdbx_strand_id
1 'polypeptide(L)'
;MVVTKENTSDSWNSFVKDERPSNLRVRAIFLENLSGPVLQMLGAKFNIEPFFWSSSLNWIPSRYQEDPQAGTGDHITICLTFLRSMPSGTDAVRMDAGRSDKLLSLSSTNPSTLSESFHHLSKDIAMNTLKLNRPDDDRHPGTSAASTGCGQLLVLDLLSVHLIRSTEGSTIFSYHPSLPLPTTTAKDLQRRIRFAGQSVYWQKMFQRSPDPTFVLLTFLWHALYAWDEAFEHLYMHICTLETKAIKTNEKQLTNELHIIRAHQLHYSSLLANFTKTVEFIRDTRHPALESMDKKTQKQTRHLMNRECLMLLNEIKRLDMTREMQDKRLKNVMNLVFSTVNIEDSSRMKEMTEAAVRDSAAVG
;
A
#
# COMPACT_ATOMS: atom_id res chain seq x y z
N MET A 1 -15.86 17.80 -8.72
CA MET A 1 -15.95 19.08 -8.00
C MET A 1 -15.09 18.97 -6.75
N VAL A 2 -14.24 19.94 -6.46
CA VAL A 2 -13.49 19.99 -5.18
C VAL A 2 -14.37 20.74 -4.20
N VAL A 3 -14.66 20.13 -3.05
CA VAL A 3 -15.46 20.77 -2.00
C VAL A 3 -14.53 21.70 -1.21
N THR A 4 -14.84 22.99 -1.21
CA THR A 4 -14.22 24.05 -0.43
C THR A 4 -15.18 24.49 0.68
N LYS A 5 -14.69 25.19 1.71
CA LYS A 5 -15.56 25.71 2.78
C LYS A 5 -16.71 26.58 2.25
N GLU A 6 -16.46 27.31 1.17
CA GLU A 6 -17.41 28.22 0.52
C GLU A 6 -18.55 27.49 -0.22
N ASN A 7 -18.28 26.31 -0.78
CA ASN A 7 -19.26 25.55 -1.55
C ASN A 7 -19.75 24.28 -0.81
N THR A 8 -19.42 24.11 0.47
CA THR A 8 -19.67 22.87 1.21
C THR A 8 -21.15 22.55 1.28
N SER A 9 -22.00 23.53 1.65
CA SER A 9 -23.44 23.34 1.78
C SER A 9 -24.09 22.99 0.43
N ASP A 10 -23.76 23.72 -0.63
CA ASP A 10 -24.32 23.48 -1.96
C ASP A 10 -23.81 22.17 -2.58
N SER A 11 -22.53 21.86 -2.36
CA SER A 11 -21.93 20.60 -2.80
C SER A 11 -22.53 19.41 -2.10
N TRP A 12 -22.72 19.50 -0.78
CA TRP A 12 -23.39 18.49 0.01
C TRP A 12 -24.85 18.36 -0.39
N ASN A 13 -25.56 19.46 -0.60
CA ASN A 13 -26.95 19.45 -1.04
C ASN A 13 -27.10 18.82 -2.43
N SER A 14 -26.27 19.18 -3.41
CA SER A 14 -26.29 18.57 -4.75
C SER A 14 -25.91 17.09 -4.69
N PHE A 15 -24.91 16.75 -3.86
CA PHE A 15 -24.50 15.38 -3.61
C PHE A 15 -25.61 14.55 -2.96
N VAL A 16 -26.34 15.10 -1.97
CA VAL A 16 -27.45 14.46 -1.25
C VAL A 16 -28.71 14.40 -2.11
N LYS A 17 -28.96 15.38 -2.98
CA LYS A 17 -30.07 15.38 -3.94
C LYS A 17 -29.83 14.46 -5.15
N ASP A 18 -28.61 13.91 -5.26
CA ASP A 18 -28.18 13.01 -6.33
C ASP A 18 -28.37 13.58 -7.75
N GLU A 19 -28.12 14.88 -7.93
CA GLU A 19 -28.16 15.50 -9.25
C GLU A 19 -27.06 14.89 -10.13
N ARG A 20 -27.47 13.95 -11.00
CA ARG A 20 -26.56 13.20 -11.89
C ARG A 20 -26.68 13.72 -13.31
N PRO A 21 -25.55 14.10 -13.95
CA PRO A 21 -25.57 14.35 -15.40
C PRO A 21 -26.05 13.10 -16.14
N SER A 22 -26.97 13.28 -17.09
CA SER A 22 -27.62 12.17 -17.82
C SER A 22 -26.65 11.29 -18.61
N ASN A 23 -25.43 11.76 -18.88
CA ASN A 23 -24.39 11.04 -19.60
C ASN A 23 -23.27 10.47 -18.69
N LEU A 24 -23.43 10.49 -17.36
CA LEU A 24 -22.41 10.03 -16.42
C LEU A 24 -22.53 8.53 -16.12
N ARG A 25 -21.66 7.72 -16.76
CA ARG A 25 -21.60 6.26 -16.53
C ARG A 25 -21.13 5.88 -15.13
N VAL A 26 -20.00 6.44 -14.68
CA VAL A 26 -19.40 6.13 -13.37
C VAL A 26 -19.05 7.43 -12.66
N ARG A 27 -19.54 7.58 -11.43
CA ARG A 27 -19.14 8.68 -10.54
C ARG A 27 -18.12 8.14 -9.54
N ALA A 28 -16.93 8.75 -9.47
CA ALA A 28 -15.94 8.42 -8.46
C ALA A 28 -15.94 9.48 -7.35
N ILE A 29 -16.06 9.03 -6.11
CA ILE A 29 -16.12 9.85 -4.90
C ILE A 29 -14.96 9.44 -4.00
N PHE A 30 -14.17 10.43 -3.60
CA PHE A 30 -12.99 10.22 -2.76
C PHE A 30 -13.28 10.89 -1.42
N LEU A 31 -13.42 10.07 -0.39
CA LEU A 31 -13.81 10.47 0.96
C LEU A 31 -12.55 10.48 1.83
N GLU A 32 -12.33 11.57 2.54
CA GLU A 32 -11.17 11.73 3.43
C GLU A 32 -11.63 12.31 4.75
N ASN A 33 -11.10 11.76 5.85
CA ASN A 33 -11.33 12.26 7.20
C ASN A 33 -12.80 12.44 7.62
N LEU A 34 -13.69 11.54 7.20
CA LEU A 34 -15.10 11.63 7.57
C LEU A 34 -15.36 11.00 8.94
N SER A 35 -16.21 11.67 9.72
CA SER A 35 -16.65 11.19 11.03
C SER A 35 -17.63 10.01 10.88
N GLY A 36 -17.70 9.17 11.92
CA GLY A 36 -18.61 8.01 11.97
C GLY A 36 -20.07 8.34 11.59
N PRO A 37 -20.68 9.42 12.12
CA PRO A 37 -22.04 9.82 11.73
C PRO A 37 -22.18 10.13 10.23
N VAL A 38 -21.18 10.77 9.62
CA VAL A 38 -21.22 11.04 8.16
C VAL A 38 -21.10 9.75 7.37
N LEU A 39 -20.27 8.80 7.81
CA LEU A 39 -20.19 7.47 7.21
C LEU A 39 -21.51 6.70 7.33
N GLN A 40 -22.21 6.80 8.46
CA GLN A 40 -23.54 6.22 8.64
C GLN A 40 -24.57 6.86 7.70
N MET A 41 -24.55 8.18 7.53
CA MET A 41 -25.42 8.87 6.58
C MET A 41 -25.16 8.43 5.14
N LEU A 42 -23.89 8.28 4.75
CA LEU A 42 -23.51 7.76 3.44
C LEU A 42 -23.95 6.30 3.27
N GLY A 43 -23.77 5.47 4.30
CA GLY A 43 -24.23 4.09 4.34
C GLY A 43 -25.73 3.97 4.12
N ALA A 44 -26.53 4.74 4.86
CA ALA A 44 -27.98 4.77 4.71
C ALA A 44 -28.42 5.29 3.33
N LYS A 45 -27.77 6.35 2.83
CA LYS A 45 -28.12 6.95 1.54
C LYS A 45 -27.85 6.00 0.37
N PHE A 46 -26.69 5.34 0.38
CA PHE A 46 -26.23 4.53 -0.74
C PHE A 46 -26.40 3.03 -0.51
N ASN A 47 -27.11 2.63 0.56
CA ASN A 47 -27.28 1.25 0.98
C ASN A 47 -25.94 0.48 1.10
N ILE A 48 -24.93 1.11 1.70
CA ILE A 48 -23.62 0.51 1.93
C ILE A 48 -23.59 -0.12 3.31
N GLU A 49 -23.30 -1.42 3.39
CA GLU A 49 -23.28 -2.12 4.66
C GLU A 49 -22.22 -1.55 5.63
N PRO A 50 -22.48 -1.57 6.95
CA PRO A 50 -21.52 -1.13 7.97
C PRO A 50 -20.16 -1.83 7.88
N PHE A 51 -20.13 -3.06 7.36
CA PHE A 51 -18.92 -3.85 7.27
C PHE A 51 -17.84 -3.18 6.39
N PHE A 52 -18.22 -2.51 5.29
CA PHE A 52 -17.27 -1.75 4.47
C PHE A 52 -16.54 -0.68 5.29
N TRP A 53 -17.27 0.13 6.05
CA TRP A 53 -16.70 1.20 6.86
C TRP A 53 -15.82 0.64 7.97
N SER A 54 -16.28 -0.40 8.64
CA SER A 54 -15.49 -1.07 9.69
C SER A 54 -14.18 -1.66 9.14
N SER A 55 -14.22 -2.27 7.95
CA SER A 55 -13.03 -2.85 7.31
C SER A 55 -12.06 -1.75 6.87
N SER A 56 -12.58 -0.64 6.35
CA SER A 56 -11.79 0.51 5.92
C SER A 56 -11.08 1.20 7.08
N LEU A 57 -11.79 1.40 8.20
CA LEU A 57 -11.26 2.07 9.39
C LEU A 57 -10.18 1.23 10.09
N ASN A 58 -10.38 -0.10 10.13
CA ASN A 58 -9.51 -1.04 10.85
C ASN A 58 -8.50 -1.75 9.93
N TRP A 59 -8.42 -1.40 8.65
CA TRP A 59 -7.54 -2.01 7.64
C TRP A 59 -7.70 -3.53 7.54
N ILE A 60 -8.95 -4.01 7.67
CA ILE A 60 -9.25 -5.44 7.57
C ILE A 60 -9.33 -5.78 6.09
N PRO A 61 -8.49 -6.69 5.55
CA PRO A 61 -8.57 -7.06 4.16
C PRO A 61 -9.89 -7.77 3.87
N SER A 62 -10.65 -7.24 2.91
CA SER A 62 -11.97 -7.75 2.58
C SER A 62 -12.21 -7.69 1.08
N ARG A 63 -12.88 -8.72 0.55
CA ARG A 63 -13.36 -8.76 -0.84
C ARG A 63 -14.66 -9.56 -0.86
N TYR A 64 -15.74 -8.93 -1.29
CA TYR A 64 -17.04 -9.61 -1.34
C TYR A 64 -18.01 -8.84 -2.25
N GLN A 65 -19.07 -9.53 -2.65
CA GLN A 65 -20.19 -9.03 -3.44
C GLN A 65 -21.44 -9.00 -2.55
N GLU A 66 -22.14 -7.87 -2.53
CA GLU A 66 -23.37 -7.61 -1.76
C GLU A 66 -24.55 -7.43 -2.71
N ASP A 67 -25.73 -7.90 -2.29
CA ASP A 67 -27.03 -7.72 -2.95
C ASP A 67 -27.04 -7.90 -4.50
N PRO A 68 -26.64 -9.07 -5.03
CA PRO A 68 -26.65 -9.30 -6.47
C PRO A 68 -28.08 -9.41 -7.02
N GLN A 69 -28.51 -8.38 -7.76
CA GLN A 69 -29.82 -8.33 -8.41
C GLN A 69 -29.68 -8.46 -9.94
N ALA A 70 -30.12 -9.60 -10.48
CA ALA A 70 -30.04 -9.90 -11.91
C ALA A 70 -30.71 -8.79 -12.75
N GLY A 71 -29.99 -8.25 -13.73
CA GLY A 71 -30.46 -7.18 -14.60
C GLY A 71 -30.47 -5.77 -14.00
N THR A 72 -30.23 -5.62 -12.69
CA THR A 72 -30.24 -4.33 -12.00
C THR A 72 -28.84 -3.89 -11.63
N GLY A 73 -28.13 -4.66 -10.80
CA GLY A 73 -26.95 -4.17 -10.13
C GLY A 73 -26.58 -4.95 -8.89
N ASP A 74 -25.55 -4.46 -8.20
CA ASP A 74 -25.00 -5.04 -6.98
C ASP A 74 -23.90 -4.14 -6.39
N HIS A 75 -23.31 -4.59 -5.30
CA HIS A 75 -22.24 -3.88 -4.60
C HIS A 75 -20.98 -4.74 -4.53
N ILE A 76 -19.80 -4.13 -4.77
CA ILE A 76 -18.49 -4.75 -4.60
C ILE A 76 -17.69 -3.95 -3.58
N THR A 77 -17.17 -4.63 -2.57
CA THR A 77 -16.23 -4.05 -1.61
C THR A 77 -14.84 -4.65 -1.77
N ILE A 78 -13.82 -3.79 -1.74
CA ILE A 78 -12.41 -4.18 -1.69
C ILE A 78 -11.69 -3.32 -0.65
N CYS A 79 -11.13 -3.96 0.36
CA CYS A 79 -10.12 -3.40 1.24
C CYS A 79 -8.84 -4.20 1.03
N LEU A 80 -7.81 -3.57 0.46
CA LEU A 80 -6.54 -4.18 0.11
C LEU A 80 -5.39 -3.38 0.73
N THR A 81 -4.61 -4.03 1.58
CA THR A 81 -3.34 -3.49 2.08
C THR A 81 -2.24 -3.76 1.07
N PHE A 82 -1.41 -2.76 0.79
CA PHE A 82 -0.30 -2.87 -0.16
C PHE A 82 0.93 -2.12 0.31
N LEU A 83 2.09 -2.41 -0.28
CA LEU A 83 3.35 -1.76 0.04
C LEU A 83 3.54 -0.51 -0.83
N ARG A 84 4.10 0.53 -0.23
CA ARG A 84 4.43 1.80 -0.86
C ARG A 84 5.79 2.28 -0.38
N SER A 85 6.52 2.97 -1.26
CA SER A 85 7.70 3.72 -0.87
C SER A 85 7.38 5.19 -0.59
N MET A 86 8.12 5.80 0.34
CA MET A 86 8.08 7.24 0.57
C MET A 86 9.45 7.81 0.92
N PRO A 87 9.68 9.10 0.69
CA PRO A 87 10.86 9.78 1.19
C PRO A 87 10.78 9.93 2.73
N SER A 88 11.85 9.60 3.44
CA SER A 88 11.96 9.71 4.91
C SER A 88 11.77 11.15 5.43
N GLY A 89 12.06 12.15 4.60
CA GLY A 89 11.93 13.57 4.96
C GLY A 89 10.51 14.13 4.90
N THR A 90 9.54 13.40 4.33
CA THR A 90 8.21 13.98 4.07
C THR A 90 7.28 13.92 5.29
N ASP A 91 7.52 13.04 6.28
CA ASP A 91 6.64 12.91 7.47
C ASP A 91 7.28 12.17 8.67
N ALA A 92 8.60 11.96 8.73
CA ALA A 92 9.25 11.33 9.90
C ALA A 92 8.97 12.05 11.24
N VAL A 93 8.53 13.31 11.19
CA VAL A 93 8.08 14.11 12.34
C VAL A 93 6.76 13.60 12.95
N ARG A 94 5.92 12.86 12.21
CA ARG A 94 4.65 12.35 12.75
C ARG A 94 4.75 11.00 13.44
N MET A 95 5.69 10.14 13.05
CA MET A 95 5.87 8.86 13.73
C MET A 95 6.60 9.00 15.08
N ASP A 96 7.38 10.07 15.27
CA ASP A 96 7.99 10.41 16.57
C ASP A 96 7.02 11.16 17.51
N ALA A 97 5.89 11.64 16.97
CA ALA A 97 4.83 12.33 17.72
C ALA A 97 3.93 11.36 18.53
N GLY A 98 4.27 10.07 18.61
CA GLY A 98 3.68 9.11 19.55
C GLY A 98 3.95 9.43 21.04
N ARG A 99 4.59 10.56 21.34
CA ARG A 99 4.86 11.05 22.70
C ARG A 99 4.14 12.37 23.05
N SER A 100 3.13 12.81 22.29
CA SER A 100 2.40 14.05 22.62
C SER A 100 0.88 13.86 22.70
N ASP A 101 0.35 14.09 23.92
CA ASP A 101 -1.05 14.14 24.36
C ASP A 101 -1.99 15.12 23.61
N LYS A 102 -1.61 15.65 22.44
CA LYS A 102 -2.33 16.75 21.77
C LYS A 102 -3.50 16.33 20.87
N LEU A 103 -3.80 15.04 20.73
CA LEU A 103 -4.94 14.54 19.96
C LEU A 103 -6.27 14.47 20.76
N LEU A 104 -6.24 14.78 22.06
CA LEU A 104 -7.41 14.68 22.95
C LEU A 104 -8.46 15.79 22.79
N SER A 105 -8.24 16.82 21.95
CA SER A 105 -9.15 17.98 21.92
C SER A 105 -10.17 18.01 20.77
N LEU A 106 -10.24 16.99 19.92
CA LEU A 106 -11.25 16.90 18.84
C LEU A 106 -12.23 15.72 18.98
N SER A 107 -12.13 14.94 20.06
CA SER A 107 -12.88 13.72 20.31
C SER A 107 -13.95 13.85 21.41
N SER A 108 -14.46 15.04 21.70
CA SER A 108 -15.38 15.25 22.84
C SER A 108 -16.77 14.63 22.69
N THR A 109 -17.07 13.88 21.63
CA THR A 109 -18.28 13.05 21.54
C THR A 109 -18.03 11.85 20.61
N ASN A 110 -17.58 10.70 21.12
CA ASN A 110 -17.88 9.33 20.62
C ASN A 110 -17.06 8.21 21.34
N PRO A 111 -17.51 6.94 21.29
CA PRO A 111 -17.21 5.91 22.29
C PRO A 111 -15.80 5.32 22.17
N SER A 112 -15.29 4.84 23.30
CA SER A 112 -13.91 4.40 23.57
C SER A 112 -13.31 3.35 22.64
N THR A 113 -14.10 2.60 21.87
CA THR A 113 -13.63 1.46 21.08
C THR A 113 -12.86 1.84 19.81
N LEU A 114 -13.21 2.94 19.13
CA LEU A 114 -12.52 3.34 17.89
C LEU A 114 -11.11 3.87 18.16
N SER A 115 -10.91 4.58 19.27
CA SER A 115 -9.60 5.14 19.66
C SER A 115 -8.57 4.04 19.94
N GLU A 116 -8.98 2.96 20.63
CA GLU A 116 -8.12 1.81 20.91
C GLU A 116 -7.73 1.08 19.61
N SER A 117 -8.67 0.85 18.69
CA SER A 117 -8.38 0.26 17.38
C SER A 117 -7.38 1.09 16.58
N PHE A 118 -7.51 2.43 16.60
CA PHE A 118 -6.55 3.32 15.92
C PHE A 118 -5.15 3.24 16.53
N HIS A 119 -5.02 3.12 17.85
CA HIS A 119 -3.73 2.97 18.52
C HIS A 119 -3.06 1.63 18.18
N HIS A 120 -3.80 0.53 18.13
CA HIS A 120 -3.28 -0.77 17.73
C HIS A 120 -2.85 -0.78 16.27
N LEU A 121 -3.70 -0.28 15.38
CA LEU A 121 -3.39 -0.20 13.95
C LEU A 121 -2.15 0.66 13.66
N SER A 122 -2.00 1.78 14.38
CA SER A 122 -0.81 2.64 14.25
C SER A 122 0.47 1.92 14.68
N LYS A 123 0.43 1.13 15.76
CA LYS A 123 1.55 0.29 16.19
C LYS A 123 1.87 -0.80 15.16
N ASP A 124 0.86 -1.47 14.61
CA ASP A 124 1.05 -2.53 13.62
C ASP A 124 1.67 -1.98 12.34
N ILE A 125 1.24 -0.80 11.87
CA ILE A 125 1.82 -0.15 10.69
C ILE A 125 3.23 0.35 10.97
N ALA A 126 3.49 0.89 12.16
CA ALA A 126 4.84 1.28 12.57
C ALA A 126 5.80 0.08 12.64
N MET A 127 5.33 -1.07 13.16
CA MET A 127 6.10 -2.32 13.16
C MET A 127 6.34 -2.88 11.76
N ASN A 128 5.42 -2.62 10.82
CA ASN A 128 5.55 -3.04 9.42
C ASN A 128 6.26 -2.00 8.53
N THR A 129 6.76 -0.91 9.10
CA THR A 129 7.52 0.12 8.37
C THR A 129 9.00 -0.25 8.31
N LEU A 130 9.54 -0.42 7.10
CA LEU A 130 10.96 -0.66 6.88
C LEU A 130 11.67 0.64 6.53
N LYS A 131 12.65 1.04 7.34
CA LYS A 131 13.53 2.18 7.05
C LYS A 131 14.70 1.74 6.18
N LEU A 132 14.87 2.36 5.02
CA LEU A 132 16.01 2.15 4.12
C LEU A 132 17.01 3.30 4.33
N ASN A 133 18.12 3.00 5.01
CA ASN A 133 19.18 3.96 5.26
C ASN A 133 20.07 4.11 4.01
N ARG A 134 20.38 5.35 3.60
CA ARG A 134 21.40 5.58 2.56
C ARG A 134 22.79 5.12 3.08
N PRO A 135 23.75 4.82 2.19
CA PRO A 135 25.14 4.78 2.62
C PRO A 135 25.55 6.17 3.11
N ASP A 136 26.10 6.26 4.32
CA ASP A 136 26.85 7.45 4.73
C ASP A 136 28.00 7.58 3.73
N ASP A 137 27.98 8.65 2.94
CA ASP A 137 29.20 9.12 2.29
C ASP A 137 30.17 9.54 3.41
N ASP A 138 31.41 9.06 3.34
CA ASP A 138 32.50 9.26 4.28
C ASP A 138 32.46 10.64 4.96
N ARG A 139 32.04 10.67 6.23
CA ARG A 139 32.09 11.90 7.04
C ARG A 139 33.53 12.25 7.33
N HIS A 140 34.07 13.20 6.55
CA HIS A 140 35.10 14.11 7.03
C HIS A 140 34.50 14.97 8.17
N PRO A 141 35.16 15.09 9.33
CA PRO A 141 34.68 15.95 10.40
C PRO A 141 35.00 17.40 10.03
N GLY A 142 34.01 18.19 9.61
CA GLY A 142 34.24 19.64 9.52
C GLY A 142 33.38 20.50 8.59
N THR A 143 32.39 19.98 7.85
CA THR A 143 31.64 20.84 6.92
C THR A 143 30.14 20.80 7.18
N SER A 144 29.67 21.80 7.93
CA SER A 144 28.27 22.21 7.99
C SER A 144 27.85 22.74 6.63
N ALA A 145 27.22 21.89 5.82
CA ALA A 145 26.42 22.31 4.67
C ALA A 145 25.21 21.40 4.57
N ALA A 146 24.04 22.03 4.41
CA ALA A 146 22.74 21.39 4.28
C ALA A 146 22.76 20.32 3.17
N SER A 147 22.98 19.06 3.56
CA SER A 147 22.70 17.92 2.70
C SER A 147 21.28 17.45 3.01
N THR A 148 20.43 17.55 2.01
CA THR A 148 19.04 17.10 1.98
C THR A 148 19.04 15.57 2.01
N GLY A 149 19.40 15.00 3.16
CA GLY A 149 19.54 13.57 3.37
C GLY A 149 18.18 12.88 3.48
N CYS A 150 17.54 12.61 2.36
CA CYS A 150 16.26 11.90 2.34
C CYS A 150 16.50 10.39 2.17
N GLY A 151 16.45 9.63 3.27
CA GLY A 151 16.29 8.16 3.21
C GLY A 151 14.95 7.77 2.58
N GLN A 152 14.69 6.47 2.43
CA GLN A 152 13.37 5.99 1.99
C GLN A 152 12.73 5.09 3.04
N LEU A 153 11.41 5.10 3.09
CA LEU A 153 10.59 4.28 3.97
C LEU A 153 9.69 3.40 3.11
N LEU A 154 9.69 2.10 3.38
CA LEU A 154 8.64 1.22 2.86
C LEU A 154 7.57 1.10 3.94
N VAL A 155 6.36 1.51 3.60
CA VAL A 155 5.21 1.52 4.51
C VAL A 155 4.02 0.80 3.90
N LEU A 156 3.15 0.30 4.76
CA LEU A 156 1.85 -0.19 4.35
C LEU A 156 0.91 0.98 4.04
N ASP A 157 0.13 0.81 2.99
CA ASP A 157 -0.95 1.72 2.59
C ASP A 157 -2.24 0.91 2.37
N LEU A 158 -3.38 1.60 2.34
CA LEU A 158 -4.69 0.99 2.22
C LEU A 158 -5.39 1.47 0.96
N LEU A 159 -5.83 0.52 0.15
CA LEU A 159 -6.82 0.74 -0.90
C LEU A 159 -8.18 0.28 -0.36
N SER A 160 -9.02 1.22 0.04
CA SER A 160 -10.41 0.92 0.42
C SER A 160 -11.39 1.50 -0.58
N VAL A 161 -12.12 0.62 -1.27
CA VAL A 161 -13.01 0.96 -2.38
C VAL A 161 -14.33 0.19 -2.27
N HIS A 162 -15.44 0.89 -2.45
CA HIS A 162 -16.77 0.31 -2.57
C HIS A 162 -17.42 0.76 -3.89
N LEU A 163 -17.76 -0.19 -4.75
CA LEU A 163 -18.35 0.04 -6.05
C LEU A 163 -19.81 -0.42 -6.05
N ILE A 164 -20.72 0.53 -6.26
CA ILE A 164 -22.14 0.30 -6.52
C ILE A 164 -22.32 0.24 -8.03
N ARG A 165 -22.68 -0.94 -8.54
CA ARG A 165 -22.90 -1.17 -9.96
C ARG A 165 -24.39 -1.15 -10.26
N SER A 166 -24.79 -0.38 -11.27
CA SER A 166 -26.20 -0.22 -11.65
C SER A 166 -26.32 0.09 -13.16
N THR A 167 -27.44 -0.30 -13.76
CA THR A 167 -27.83 0.05 -15.14
C THR A 167 -27.98 1.56 -15.36
N GLU A 168 -28.46 2.29 -14.35
CA GLU A 168 -28.77 3.73 -14.43
C GLU A 168 -27.56 4.62 -14.15
N GLY A 169 -26.45 4.02 -13.76
CA GLY A 169 -25.20 4.71 -13.48
C GLY A 169 -24.57 4.21 -12.20
N SER A 170 -23.28 3.89 -12.28
CA SER A 170 -22.53 3.32 -11.17
C SER A 170 -21.83 4.39 -10.35
N THR A 171 -21.53 4.07 -9.09
CA THR A 171 -20.83 4.97 -8.17
C THR A 171 -19.74 4.21 -7.43
N ILE A 172 -18.52 4.74 -7.45
CA ILE A 172 -17.38 4.16 -6.74
C ILE A 172 -16.93 5.12 -5.63
N PHE A 173 -16.87 4.62 -4.41
CA PHE A 173 -16.36 5.30 -3.25
C PHE A 173 -14.94 4.81 -2.98
N SER A 174 -14.04 5.72 -2.67
CA SER A 174 -12.77 5.39 -2.03
C SER A 174 -12.71 6.11 -0.70
N TYR A 175 -12.33 5.39 0.35
CA TYR A 175 -12.25 5.94 1.70
C TYR A 175 -10.80 5.98 2.17
N HIS A 176 -10.40 7.15 2.64
CA HIS A 176 -9.06 7.47 3.10
C HIS A 176 -9.14 7.88 4.59
N PRO A 177 -8.87 6.96 5.52
CA PRO A 177 -8.88 7.28 6.94
C PRO A 177 -7.77 8.29 7.26
N SER A 178 -8.05 9.30 8.06
CA SER A 178 -7.02 10.19 8.58
C SER A 178 -6.31 9.55 9.76
N LEU A 179 -5.34 8.70 9.43
CA LEU A 179 -4.40 8.18 10.39
C LEU A 179 -3.24 9.18 10.56
N PRO A 180 -2.55 9.21 11.71
CA PRO A 180 -1.26 9.91 11.86
C PRO A 180 -0.13 9.22 11.06
N LEU A 181 -0.50 8.54 9.98
CA LEU A 181 0.33 7.70 9.16
C LEU A 181 0.27 8.25 7.73
N PRO A 182 1.38 8.23 7.00
CA PRO A 182 1.48 8.79 5.66
C PRO A 182 0.85 7.85 4.62
N THR A 183 -0.48 7.78 4.60
CA THR A 183 -1.27 6.98 3.66
C THR A 183 -1.55 7.75 2.38
N THR A 184 -2.06 7.08 1.33
CA THR A 184 -2.54 7.77 0.14
C THR A 184 -3.73 8.65 0.51
N THR A 185 -3.67 9.94 0.18
CA THR A 185 -4.75 10.90 0.40
C THR A 185 -5.84 10.74 -0.66
N ALA A 186 -7.06 11.19 -0.37
CA ALA A 186 -8.14 11.19 -1.36
C ALA A 186 -7.77 12.03 -2.57
N LYS A 187 -7.11 13.18 -2.34
CA LYS A 187 -6.66 14.08 -3.41
C LYS A 187 -5.65 13.42 -4.34
N ASP A 188 -4.70 12.67 -3.80
CA ASP A 188 -3.67 12.03 -4.61
C ASP A 188 -4.22 10.85 -5.41
N LEU A 189 -5.06 10.02 -4.81
CA LEU A 189 -5.73 8.94 -5.54
C LEU A 189 -6.65 9.51 -6.62
N GLN A 190 -7.46 10.52 -6.29
CA GLN A 190 -8.31 11.22 -7.26
C GLN A 190 -7.53 11.71 -8.47
N ARG A 191 -6.35 12.30 -8.25
CA ARG A 191 -5.48 12.77 -9.32
C ARG A 191 -4.98 11.60 -10.18
N ARG A 192 -4.54 10.50 -9.56
CA ARG A 192 -4.05 9.29 -10.26
C ARG A 192 -5.13 8.64 -11.11
N ILE A 193 -6.33 8.46 -10.56
CA ILE A 193 -7.47 7.87 -11.29
C ILE A 193 -7.91 8.79 -12.44
N ARG A 194 -7.91 10.11 -12.24
CA ARG A 194 -8.17 11.07 -13.30
C ARG A 194 -7.17 10.93 -14.45
N PHE A 195 -5.88 10.81 -14.14
CA PHE A 195 -4.84 10.61 -15.16
C PHE A 195 -4.98 9.25 -15.88
N ALA A 196 -5.35 8.19 -15.17
CA ALA A 196 -5.68 6.92 -15.79
C ALA A 196 -6.79 7.09 -16.83
N GLY A 197 -7.87 7.80 -16.50
CA GLY A 197 -8.96 8.10 -17.44
C GLY A 197 -8.59 9.02 -18.62
N GLN A 198 -7.47 9.75 -18.52
CA GLN A 198 -6.91 10.55 -19.62
C GLN A 198 -5.93 9.76 -20.49
N SER A 199 -5.53 8.56 -20.06
CA SER A 199 -4.63 7.71 -20.84
C SER A 199 -5.36 7.07 -22.03
N VAL A 200 -4.66 6.96 -23.15
CA VAL A 200 -5.18 6.36 -24.39
C VAL A 200 -5.63 4.91 -24.15
N TYR A 201 -4.90 4.15 -23.35
CA TYR A 201 -5.21 2.75 -23.07
C TYR A 201 -6.55 2.61 -22.32
N TRP A 202 -6.76 3.33 -21.23
CA TRP A 202 -8.01 3.24 -20.46
C TRP A 202 -9.19 3.87 -21.18
N GLN A 203 -8.99 4.96 -21.95
CA GLN A 203 -10.04 5.51 -22.79
C GLN A 203 -10.56 4.49 -23.81
N LYS A 204 -9.65 3.79 -24.50
CA LYS A 204 -10.03 2.70 -25.41
C LYS A 204 -10.74 1.57 -24.67
N MET A 205 -10.35 1.26 -23.43
CA MET A 205 -11.02 0.24 -22.61
C MET A 205 -12.46 0.65 -22.29
N PHE A 206 -12.65 1.86 -21.77
CA PHE A 206 -13.95 2.38 -21.37
C PHE A 206 -14.90 2.59 -22.55
N GLN A 207 -14.38 2.89 -23.74
CA GLN A 207 -15.19 2.96 -24.96
C GLN A 207 -15.67 1.58 -25.44
N ARG A 208 -14.90 0.52 -25.16
CA ARG A 208 -15.20 -0.85 -25.63
C ARG A 208 -16.11 -1.64 -24.70
N SER A 209 -16.22 -1.27 -23.43
CA SER A 209 -17.09 -1.95 -22.49
C SER A 209 -17.86 -0.96 -21.59
N PRO A 210 -19.17 -1.20 -21.36
CA PRO A 210 -19.98 -0.41 -20.45
C PRO A 210 -19.65 -0.68 -18.96
N ASP A 211 -18.98 -1.79 -18.64
CA ASP A 211 -18.81 -2.29 -17.27
C ASP A 211 -18.01 -1.32 -16.36
N PRO A 212 -18.61 -0.83 -15.26
CA PRO A 212 -17.93 0.06 -14.30
C PRO A 212 -16.74 -0.61 -13.59
N THR A 213 -16.67 -1.94 -13.58
CA THR A 213 -15.60 -2.71 -12.94
C THR A 213 -14.23 -2.42 -13.57
N PHE A 214 -14.17 -1.97 -14.83
CA PHE A 214 -12.91 -1.50 -15.43
C PHE A 214 -12.37 -0.24 -14.75
N VAL A 215 -13.23 0.63 -14.21
CA VAL A 215 -12.78 1.77 -13.41
C VAL A 215 -12.16 1.26 -12.11
N LEU A 216 -12.75 0.25 -11.46
CA LEU A 216 -12.16 -0.38 -10.28
C LEU A 216 -10.77 -1.00 -10.58
N LEU A 217 -10.55 -1.58 -11.76
CA LEU A 217 -9.21 -2.05 -12.14
C LEU A 217 -8.15 -0.94 -12.11
N THR A 218 -8.50 0.30 -12.42
CA THR A 218 -7.54 1.43 -12.34
C THR A 218 -7.04 1.68 -10.91
N PHE A 219 -7.87 1.40 -9.90
CA PHE A 219 -7.50 1.48 -8.49
C PHE A 219 -6.53 0.36 -8.10
N LEU A 220 -6.72 -0.85 -8.63
CA LEU A 220 -5.77 -1.94 -8.40
C LEU A 220 -4.41 -1.70 -9.08
N TRP A 221 -4.42 -1.15 -10.29
CA TRP A 221 -3.17 -0.74 -10.94
C TRP A 221 -2.39 0.29 -10.13
N HIS A 222 -3.06 1.19 -9.40
CA HIS A 222 -2.38 2.08 -8.47
C HIS A 222 -1.61 1.32 -7.38
N ALA A 223 -2.23 0.31 -6.75
CA ALA A 223 -1.56 -0.53 -5.76
C ALA A 223 -0.38 -1.31 -6.38
N LEU A 224 -0.54 -1.83 -7.60
CA LEU A 224 0.53 -2.54 -8.31
C LEU A 224 1.74 -1.63 -8.58
N TYR A 225 1.52 -0.40 -9.05
CA TYR A 225 2.62 0.53 -9.30
C TYR A 225 3.36 0.93 -8.01
N ALA A 226 2.63 1.04 -6.89
CA ALA A 226 3.25 1.31 -5.59
C ALA A 226 4.16 0.15 -5.13
N TRP A 227 3.77 -1.10 -5.40
CA TRP A 227 4.62 -2.26 -5.15
C TRP A 227 5.90 -2.26 -5.99
N ASP A 228 5.78 -1.96 -7.28
CA ASP A 228 6.93 -1.93 -8.20
C ASP A 228 7.98 -0.90 -7.74
N GLU A 229 7.52 0.32 -7.41
CA GLU A 229 8.37 1.36 -6.84
C GLU A 229 9.01 0.94 -5.50
N ALA A 230 8.24 0.31 -4.61
CA ALA A 230 8.74 -0.16 -3.32
C ALA A 230 9.82 -1.25 -3.46
N PHE A 231 9.65 -2.18 -4.40
CA PHE A 231 10.62 -3.24 -4.63
C PHE A 231 11.88 -2.76 -5.35
N GLU A 232 11.79 -1.74 -6.21
CA GLU A 232 12.96 -1.10 -6.78
C GLU A 232 13.83 -0.45 -5.68
N HIS A 233 13.19 0.30 -4.77
CA HIS A 233 13.89 0.91 -3.65
C HIS A 233 14.47 -0.11 -2.66
N LEU A 234 13.74 -1.20 -2.39
CA LEU A 234 14.26 -2.31 -1.59
C LEU A 234 15.48 -2.96 -2.25
N TYR A 235 15.43 -3.18 -3.56
CA TYR A 235 16.55 -3.74 -4.31
C TYR A 235 17.81 -2.87 -4.23
N MET A 236 17.65 -1.56 -4.42
CA MET A 236 18.75 -0.60 -4.31
C MET A 236 19.36 -0.58 -2.91
N HIS A 237 18.52 -0.73 -1.88
CA HIS A 237 18.99 -0.85 -0.50
C HIS A 237 19.77 -2.16 -0.26
N ILE A 238 19.28 -3.29 -0.76
CA ILE A 238 19.98 -4.59 -0.65
C ILE A 238 21.36 -4.52 -1.34
N CYS A 239 21.46 -3.90 -2.51
CA CYS A 239 22.74 -3.68 -3.19
C CYS A 239 23.71 -2.84 -2.33
N THR A 240 23.19 -1.84 -1.62
CA THR A 240 23.97 -1.02 -0.69
C THR A 240 24.49 -1.86 0.49
N LEU A 241 23.63 -2.69 1.08
CA LEU A 241 24.01 -3.58 2.18
C LEU A 241 25.04 -4.62 1.76
N GLU A 242 24.94 -5.16 0.55
CA GLU A 242 25.95 -6.07 -0.02
C GLU A 242 27.32 -5.39 -0.15
N THR A 243 27.34 -4.14 -0.63
CA THR A 243 28.59 -3.37 -0.73
C THR A 243 29.19 -3.10 0.66
N LYS A 244 28.35 -2.80 1.66
CA LYS A 244 28.78 -2.62 3.05
C LYS A 244 29.30 -3.92 3.67
N ALA A 245 28.66 -5.05 3.41
CA ALA A 245 29.07 -6.38 3.88
C ALA A 245 30.50 -6.76 3.47
N ILE A 246 30.91 -6.33 2.27
CA ILE A 246 32.26 -6.58 1.75
C ILE A 246 33.29 -5.68 2.44
N LYS A 247 32.90 -4.46 2.83
CA LYS A 247 33.81 -3.44 3.34
C LYS A 247 33.97 -3.46 4.86
N THR A 248 32.94 -3.86 5.61
CA THR A 248 32.90 -3.68 7.07
C THR A 248 32.30 -4.88 7.78
N ASN A 249 32.93 -5.29 8.88
CA ASN A 249 32.45 -6.39 9.72
C ASN A 249 31.53 -5.90 10.86
N GLU A 250 30.36 -5.38 10.51
CA GLU A 250 29.44 -4.78 11.49
C GLU A 250 28.31 -5.72 11.91
N LYS A 251 28.19 -5.97 13.22
CA LYS A 251 27.03 -6.69 13.80
C LYS A 251 25.67 -6.02 13.49
N GLN A 252 25.66 -4.71 13.25
CA GLN A 252 24.45 -3.95 12.90
C GLN A 252 23.87 -4.38 11.54
N LEU A 253 24.74 -4.79 10.60
CA LEU A 253 24.35 -5.26 9.29
C LEU A 253 23.53 -6.54 9.36
N THR A 254 23.92 -7.50 10.21
CA THR A 254 23.19 -8.77 10.38
C THR A 254 21.76 -8.56 10.88
N ASN A 255 21.56 -7.60 11.80
CA ASN A 255 20.22 -7.27 12.29
C ASN A 255 19.34 -6.69 11.18
N GLU A 256 19.86 -5.76 10.40
CA GLU A 256 19.15 -5.15 9.27
C GLU A 256 18.77 -6.19 8.21
N LEU A 257 19.68 -7.11 7.87
CA LEU A 257 19.41 -8.22 6.95
C LEU A 257 18.27 -9.14 7.47
N HIS A 258 18.24 -9.44 8.76
CA HIS A 258 17.15 -10.24 9.35
C HIS A 258 15.81 -9.51 9.34
N ILE A 259 15.79 -8.21 9.63
CA ILE A 259 14.58 -7.38 9.57
C ILE A 259 14.02 -7.40 8.14
N ILE A 260 14.85 -7.14 7.13
CA ILE A 260 14.42 -7.16 5.72
C ILE A 260 13.81 -8.52 5.34
N ARG A 261 14.42 -9.63 5.79
CA ARG A 261 13.90 -10.97 5.51
C ARG A 261 12.53 -11.22 6.17
N ALA A 262 12.34 -10.75 7.40
CA ALA A 262 11.05 -10.82 8.07
C ALA A 262 9.97 -10.04 7.30
N HIS A 263 10.30 -8.82 6.82
CA HIS A 263 9.40 -8.05 5.96
C HIS A 263 9.10 -8.75 4.64
N GLN A 264 10.09 -9.38 3.98
CA GLN A 264 9.84 -10.13 2.75
C GLN A 264 8.86 -11.30 2.94
N LEU A 265 8.87 -11.97 4.10
CA LEU A 265 7.86 -12.99 4.42
C LEU A 265 6.46 -12.37 4.53
N HIS A 266 6.34 -11.22 5.21
CA HIS A 266 5.08 -10.50 5.29
C HIS A 266 4.58 -10.05 3.90
N TYR A 267 5.47 -9.53 3.05
CA TYR A 267 5.15 -9.08 1.69
C TYR A 267 4.62 -10.21 0.81
N SER A 268 5.10 -11.44 0.97
CA SER A 268 4.54 -12.61 0.28
C SER A 268 3.06 -12.81 0.60
N SER A 269 2.67 -12.68 1.88
CA SER A 269 1.26 -12.76 2.29
C SER A 269 0.42 -11.62 1.70
N LEU A 270 0.95 -10.40 1.62
CA LEU A 270 0.25 -9.27 1.01
C LEU A 270 0.05 -9.44 -0.49
N LEU A 271 1.06 -9.92 -1.22
CA LEU A 271 0.94 -10.22 -2.65
C LEU A 271 -0.06 -11.34 -2.90
N ALA A 272 -0.07 -12.39 -2.08
CA ALA A 272 -1.07 -13.45 -2.17
C ALA A 272 -2.50 -12.93 -1.91
N ASN A 273 -2.66 -11.99 -0.99
CA ASN A 273 -3.94 -11.30 -0.76
C ASN A 273 -4.35 -10.49 -2.01
N PHE A 274 -3.41 -9.77 -2.62
CA PHE A 274 -3.65 -9.01 -3.84
C PHE A 274 -4.07 -9.93 -5.01
N THR A 275 -3.40 -11.06 -5.20
CA THR A 275 -3.80 -12.10 -6.19
C THR A 275 -5.26 -12.50 -6.00
N LYS A 276 -5.66 -12.86 -4.77
CA LYS A 276 -7.05 -13.24 -4.45
C LYS A 276 -8.06 -12.12 -4.74
N THR A 277 -7.66 -10.87 -4.57
CA THR A 277 -8.51 -9.70 -4.88
C THR A 277 -8.72 -9.55 -6.39
N VAL A 278 -7.69 -9.75 -7.21
CA VAL A 278 -7.83 -9.71 -8.68
C VAL A 278 -8.65 -10.90 -9.19
N GLU A 279 -8.43 -12.10 -8.64
CA GLU A 279 -9.23 -13.29 -8.96
C GLU A 279 -10.71 -13.08 -8.62
N PHE A 280 -10.99 -12.51 -7.44
CA PHE A 280 -12.35 -12.15 -7.05
C PHE A 280 -13.02 -11.22 -8.08
N ILE A 281 -12.36 -10.16 -8.54
CA ILE A 281 -12.94 -9.27 -9.56
C ILE A 281 -13.16 -10.00 -10.89
N ARG A 282 -12.19 -10.82 -11.33
CA ARG A 282 -12.30 -11.61 -12.56
C ARG A 282 -13.52 -12.52 -12.54
N ASP A 283 -13.76 -13.15 -11.39
CA ASP A 283 -14.76 -14.20 -11.25
C ASP A 283 -16.15 -13.63 -10.87
N THR A 284 -16.20 -12.41 -10.34
CA THR A 284 -17.43 -11.70 -9.95
C THR A 284 -18.09 -11.03 -11.14
N ARG A 285 -19.19 -11.62 -11.63
CA ARG A 285 -19.96 -11.08 -12.75
C ARG A 285 -20.71 -9.81 -12.35
N HIS A 286 -20.89 -8.91 -13.31
CA HIS A 286 -21.77 -7.75 -13.13
C HIS A 286 -23.22 -8.12 -13.51
N PRO A 287 -24.16 -8.18 -12.54
CA PRO A 287 -25.53 -8.63 -12.80
C PRO A 287 -26.30 -7.75 -13.79
N ALA A 288 -26.00 -6.45 -13.84
CA ALA A 288 -26.65 -5.54 -14.78
C ALA A 288 -26.28 -5.80 -16.25
N LEU A 289 -25.17 -6.48 -16.53
CA LEU A 289 -24.80 -6.84 -17.90
C LEU A 289 -25.63 -8.00 -18.45
N GLU A 290 -26.31 -8.76 -17.59
CA GLU A 290 -27.11 -9.92 -18.02
C GLU A 290 -28.30 -9.55 -18.90
N SER A 291 -28.79 -8.31 -18.78
CA SER A 291 -29.85 -7.75 -19.63
C SER A 291 -29.35 -7.26 -20.99
N MET A 292 -28.04 -7.15 -21.21
CA MET A 292 -27.46 -6.71 -22.47
C MET A 292 -27.37 -7.82 -23.52
N ASP A 293 -27.04 -7.47 -24.77
CA ASP A 293 -26.87 -8.47 -25.82
C ASP A 293 -25.72 -9.45 -25.55
N LYS A 294 -25.89 -10.72 -25.95
CA LYS A 294 -24.91 -11.79 -25.70
C LYS A 294 -23.51 -11.50 -26.29
N LYS A 295 -23.42 -10.70 -27.35
CA LYS A 295 -22.15 -10.34 -27.98
C LYS A 295 -21.38 -9.36 -27.10
N THR A 296 -22.02 -8.31 -26.59
CA THR A 296 -21.43 -7.35 -25.64
C THR A 296 -21.05 -8.02 -24.33
N GLN A 297 -21.88 -8.93 -23.81
CA GLN A 297 -21.55 -9.72 -22.62
C GLN A 297 -20.27 -10.55 -22.83
N LYS A 298 -20.18 -11.29 -23.94
CA LYS A 298 -19.02 -12.13 -24.26
C LYS A 298 -17.76 -11.29 -24.47
N GLN A 299 -17.87 -10.16 -25.17
CA GLN A 299 -16.76 -9.24 -25.40
C GLN A 299 -16.26 -8.62 -24.09
N THR A 300 -17.16 -8.13 -23.24
CA THR A 300 -16.82 -7.56 -21.93
C THR A 300 -16.15 -8.59 -21.03
N ARG A 301 -16.69 -9.81 -20.97
CA ARG A 301 -16.08 -10.91 -20.20
C ARG A 301 -14.68 -11.26 -20.69
N HIS A 302 -14.49 -11.32 -22.01
CA HIS A 302 -13.18 -11.58 -22.58
C HIS A 302 -12.17 -10.48 -22.23
N LEU A 303 -12.57 -9.21 -22.33
CA LEU A 303 -11.74 -8.07 -21.93
C LEU A 303 -11.40 -8.12 -20.42
N MET A 304 -12.40 -8.35 -19.56
CA MET A 304 -12.19 -8.43 -18.11
C MET A 304 -11.20 -9.54 -17.74
N ASN A 305 -11.38 -10.73 -18.33
CA ASN A 305 -10.45 -11.85 -18.13
C ASN A 305 -9.03 -11.50 -18.58
N ARG A 306 -8.89 -10.83 -19.73
CA ARG A 306 -7.59 -10.43 -20.26
C ARG A 306 -6.89 -9.44 -19.35
N GLU A 307 -7.58 -8.40 -18.89
CA GLU A 307 -6.98 -7.37 -18.02
C GLU A 307 -6.66 -7.90 -16.62
N CYS A 308 -7.54 -8.73 -16.05
CA CYS A 308 -7.24 -9.40 -14.78
C CYS A 308 -6.07 -10.37 -14.93
N LEU A 309 -5.94 -11.09 -16.05
CA LEU A 309 -4.78 -11.96 -16.30
C LEU A 309 -3.49 -11.16 -16.41
N MET A 310 -3.50 -9.98 -17.04
CA MET A 310 -2.33 -9.09 -17.06
C MET A 310 -1.94 -8.67 -15.65
N LEU A 311 -2.90 -8.20 -14.83
CA LEU A 311 -2.64 -7.86 -13.43
C LEU A 311 -2.08 -9.04 -12.63
N LEU A 312 -2.64 -10.25 -12.80
CA LEU A 312 -2.16 -11.46 -12.12
C LEU A 312 -0.72 -11.81 -12.52
N ASN A 313 -0.38 -11.66 -13.80
CA ASN A 313 0.98 -11.88 -14.28
C ASN A 313 1.97 -10.86 -13.70
N GLU A 314 1.56 -9.59 -13.57
CA GLU A 314 2.40 -8.57 -12.93
C GLU A 314 2.56 -8.81 -11.43
N ILE A 315 1.51 -9.23 -10.72
CA ILE A 315 1.63 -9.62 -9.31
C ILE A 315 2.59 -10.81 -9.16
N LYS A 316 2.51 -11.79 -10.07
CA LYS A 316 3.47 -12.91 -10.10
C LYS A 316 4.90 -12.44 -10.37
N ARG A 317 5.10 -11.47 -11.28
CA ARG A 317 6.41 -10.85 -11.51
C ARG A 317 6.94 -10.21 -10.23
N LEU A 318 6.12 -9.46 -9.50
CA LEU A 318 6.51 -8.86 -8.21
C LEU A 318 6.92 -9.92 -7.19
N ASP A 319 6.18 -11.03 -7.07
CA ASP A 319 6.55 -12.10 -6.14
C ASP A 319 7.86 -12.80 -6.54
N MET A 320 8.10 -13.00 -7.84
CA MET A 320 9.39 -13.49 -8.35
C MET A 320 10.54 -12.52 -8.04
N THR A 321 10.33 -11.21 -8.18
CA THR A 321 11.31 -10.17 -7.78
C THR A 321 11.63 -10.27 -6.29
N ARG A 322 10.61 -10.40 -5.45
CA ARG A 322 10.78 -10.58 -3.99
C ARG A 322 11.58 -11.84 -3.67
N GLU A 323 11.29 -12.98 -4.31
CA GLU A 323 12.06 -14.22 -4.12
C GLU A 323 13.53 -14.06 -4.53
N MET A 324 13.78 -13.36 -5.62
CA MET A 324 15.15 -13.08 -6.08
C MET A 324 15.90 -12.22 -5.06
N GLN A 325 15.24 -11.19 -4.52
CA GLN A 325 15.80 -10.35 -3.47
C GLN A 325 16.09 -11.15 -2.18
N ASP A 326 15.20 -12.06 -1.75
CA ASP A 326 15.44 -12.95 -0.59
C ASP A 326 16.64 -13.88 -0.81
N LYS A 327 16.77 -14.45 -2.03
CA LYS A 327 17.95 -15.27 -2.39
C LYS A 327 19.24 -14.45 -2.32
N ARG A 328 19.24 -13.23 -2.85
CA ARG A 328 20.41 -12.32 -2.77
C ARG A 328 20.74 -11.98 -1.32
N LEU A 329 19.73 -11.66 -0.51
CA LEU A 329 19.89 -11.33 0.90
C LEU A 329 20.51 -12.50 1.70
N LYS A 330 20.11 -13.75 1.41
CA LYS A 330 20.74 -14.95 1.99
C LYS A 330 22.21 -15.07 1.62
N ASN A 331 22.58 -14.76 0.37
CA ASN A 331 23.98 -14.76 -0.05
C ASN A 331 24.79 -13.69 0.72
N VAL A 332 24.23 -12.49 0.88
CA VAL A 332 24.86 -11.41 1.66
C VAL A 332 25.05 -11.82 3.11
N MET A 333 24.04 -12.44 3.75
CA MET A 333 24.19 -12.96 5.12
C MET A 333 25.32 -13.99 5.22
N ASN A 334 25.37 -14.96 4.30
CA ASN A 334 26.43 -15.98 4.29
C ASN A 334 27.83 -15.36 4.12
N LEU A 335 27.95 -14.32 3.30
CA LEU A 335 29.18 -13.56 3.13
C LEU A 335 29.60 -12.90 4.44
N VAL A 336 28.68 -12.16 5.10
CA VAL A 336 28.95 -11.51 6.40
C VAL A 336 29.42 -12.54 7.43
N PHE A 337 28.74 -13.68 7.58
CA PHE A 337 29.15 -14.73 8.52
C PHE A 337 30.53 -15.31 8.20
N SER A 338 30.86 -15.45 6.91
CA SER A 338 32.17 -15.95 6.49
C SER A 338 33.28 -14.95 6.83
N THR A 339 33.05 -13.65 6.61
CA THR A 339 34.00 -12.58 6.96
C THR A 339 34.24 -12.52 8.47
N VAL A 340 33.19 -12.58 9.29
CA VAL A 340 33.31 -12.63 10.77
C VAL A 340 34.19 -13.81 11.20
N ASN A 341 33.92 -15.00 10.67
CA ASN A 341 34.66 -16.21 11.04
C ASN A 341 36.14 -16.13 10.65
N ILE A 342 36.47 -15.53 9.50
CA ILE A 342 37.86 -15.34 9.06
C ILE A 342 38.61 -14.37 9.99
N GLU A 343 37.98 -13.26 10.37
CA GLU A 343 38.57 -12.29 11.29
C GLU A 343 38.78 -12.88 12.69
N ASP A 344 37.78 -13.59 13.23
CA ASP A 344 37.88 -14.25 14.55
C ASP A 344 39.00 -15.31 14.54
N SER A 345 39.10 -16.11 13.47
CA SER A 345 40.18 -17.08 13.30
C SER A 345 41.56 -16.40 13.20
N SER A 346 41.66 -15.25 12.55
CA SER A 346 42.92 -14.51 12.41
C SER A 346 43.35 -13.91 13.75
N ARG A 347 42.41 -13.30 14.49
CA ARG A 347 42.66 -12.76 15.83
C ARG A 347 43.04 -13.85 16.83
N MET A 348 42.40 -15.01 16.76
CA MET A 348 42.75 -16.16 17.61
C MET A 348 44.16 -16.68 17.31
N LYS A 349 44.56 -16.72 16.03
CA LYS A 349 45.92 -17.08 15.62
C LYS A 349 46.94 -16.09 16.19
N GLU A 350 46.70 -14.78 16.07
CA GLU A 350 47.56 -13.74 16.63
C GLU A 350 47.70 -13.86 18.16
N MET A 351 46.59 -14.08 18.88
CA MET A 351 46.63 -14.27 20.34
C MET A 351 47.41 -15.53 20.73
N THR A 352 47.27 -16.61 19.96
CA THR A 352 48.00 -17.87 20.21
C THR A 352 49.49 -17.66 19.95
N GLU A 353 49.87 -16.99 18.86
CA GLU A 353 51.27 -16.67 18.55
C GLU A 353 51.90 -15.75 19.61
N ALA A 354 51.17 -14.76 20.10
CA ALA A 354 51.63 -13.87 21.18
C ALA A 354 51.84 -14.64 22.50
N ALA A 355 50.87 -15.47 22.90
CA ALA A 355 50.98 -16.28 24.12
C ALA A 355 52.15 -17.29 24.06
N VAL A 356 52.41 -17.88 22.89
CA VAL A 356 53.57 -18.77 22.68
C VAL A 356 54.88 -18.01 22.80
N ARG A 357 54.98 -16.79 22.26
CA ARG A 357 56.18 -15.95 22.41
C ARG A 357 56.44 -15.52 23.85
N ASP A 358 55.41 -15.10 24.57
CA ASP A 358 55.55 -14.72 25.98
C ASP A 358 55.96 -15.91 26.85
N SER A 359 55.43 -17.10 26.58
CA SER A 359 55.83 -18.34 27.28
C SER A 359 57.28 -18.74 27.00
N ALA A 360 57.79 -18.44 25.80
CA ALA A 360 59.18 -18.71 25.42
C ALA A 360 60.19 -17.67 25.97
N ALA A 361 59.73 -16.50 26.42
CA ALA A 361 60.59 -15.45 26.98
C ALA A 361 60.73 -15.52 28.52
N VAL A 362 59.95 -16.39 29.19
CA VAL A 362 59.93 -16.55 30.65
C VAL A 362 60.67 -17.82 31.12
N GLY A 363 61.16 -18.65 30.19
CA GLY A 363 62.07 -19.78 30.45
C GLY A 363 63.50 -19.45 30.05
#